data_AF-A0A5D3AB18-F1
#
_entry.id   AF-A0A5D3AB18-F1
#
_cell.length_a   1.000
_cell.length_b   1.000
_cell.length_c   1.000
_cell.angle_alpha   90.00
_cell.angle_beta   90.00
_cell.angle_gamma   90.00
#
_symmetry.space_group_name_H-M   'P 1'
#
loop_
_entity.id
_entity.type
_entity.pdbx_description
1 polymer ?
#
loop_
_entity_poly.entity_id
_entity_poly.type
_entity_poly.pdbx_seq_one_letter_code
_entity_poly.pdbx_strand_id
1 'polypeptide(L)'
;MISINDDEDLHFRKAEFDPEDCPSDCSRPCENVCPANAISFERENSTMEVPFSSDQKEKPKGGVITERCYGCGRCFPVCPYDKIREITYVRDAMATAELLKTNDVDAVEIHTSGRQTNLFKELWDDLANSVKYLRLVAVSLPDTGDATISTMNQMYAIMEPHLSCFNLWQLDGRPMSGDIGRGATRESIAFAVRVAASSERPPGFLQLAGGTNVHTVDGLKKRGLFRTHITCAEPNHLQSLIGGIAYGGYARKIVGRVLSSMGSENGVTGIEYHAEHLLKALKEALHLVGSVKSYNHPDGMQR
;
A
#
# COMPACT_ATOMS: atom_id res chain seq x y z
N MET A 1 10.87 6.93 0.73
CA MET A 1 10.44 6.27 -0.52
C MET A 1 9.16 6.93 -0.98
N ILE A 2 9.03 7.23 -2.27
CA ILE A 2 7.80 7.71 -2.90
C ILE A 2 7.33 6.69 -3.95
N SER A 3 6.03 6.65 -4.22
CA SER A 3 5.44 5.75 -5.21
C SER A 3 4.89 6.53 -6.40
N ILE A 4 5.17 6.03 -7.60
CA ILE A 4 4.71 6.53 -8.90
C ILE A 4 4.22 5.37 -9.78
N ASN A 5 3.60 5.69 -10.92
CA ASN A 5 3.03 4.73 -11.86
C ASN A 5 3.32 5.12 -13.31
N ASP A 6 3.52 4.13 -14.17
CA ASP A 6 3.74 4.32 -15.62
C ASP A 6 2.43 4.44 -16.44
N ASP A 7 1.32 3.95 -15.89
CA ASP A 7 -0.02 3.96 -16.50
C ASP A 7 -1.10 3.95 -15.39
N GLU A 8 -2.37 3.82 -15.76
CA GLU A 8 -3.45 3.60 -14.80
C GLU A 8 -3.17 2.40 -13.88
N ASP A 9 -3.20 2.65 -12.57
CA ASP A 9 -2.91 1.65 -11.56
C ASP A 9 -3.86 1.82 -10.36
N LEU A 10 -4.30 0.70 -9.79
CA LEU A 10 -5.28 0.68 -8.70
C LEU A 10 -4.76 1.26 -7.37
N HIS A 11 -3.44 1.39 -7.20
CA HIS A 11 -2.83 2.08 -6.06
C HIS A 11 -2.89 3.60 -6.23
N PHE A 12 -3.14 4.08 -7.45
CA PHE A 12 -3.21 5.49 -7.84
C PHE A 12 -4.64 5.87 -8.21
N ARG A 13 -5.56 5.53 -7.32
CA ARG A 13 -6.96 5.91 -7.45
C ARG A 13 -7.54 6.45 -6.16
N LYS A 14 -8.62 7.20 -6.27
CA LYS A 14 -9.43 7.67 -5.13
C LYS A 14 -10.91 7.52 -5.43
N ALA A 15 -11.70 7.52 -4.36
CA ALA A 15 -13.14 7.70 -4.45
C ALA A 15 -13.46 9.19 -4.61
N GLU A 16 -14.50 9.49 -5.37
CA GLU A 16 -15.04 10.83 -5.54
C GLU A 16 -16.57 10.76 -5.67
N PHE A 17 -17.28 11.71 -5.08
CA PHE A 17 -18.72 11.92 -5.25
C PHE A 17 -19.08 13.35 -4.86
N ASP A 18 -20.17 13.87 -5.41
CA ASP A 18 -20.78 15.10 -4.93
C ASP A 18 -21.65 14.77 -3.70
N PRO A 19 -21.37 15.31 -2.50
CA PRO A 19 -22.18 15.05 -1.32
C PRO A 19 -23.65 15.50 -1.51
N GLU A 20 -23.90 16.47 -2.38
CA GLU A 20 -25.22 17.00 -2.72
C GLU A 20 -26.07 15.97 -3.49
N ASP A 21 -25.43 15.06 -4.21
CA ASP A 21 -26.08 13.97 -4.95
C ASP A 21 -26.44 12.77 -4.06
N CYS A 22 -26.03 12.78 -2.79
CA CYS A 22 -26.32 11.71 -1.84
C CYS A 22 -27.73 11.89 -1.26
N PRO A 23 -28.65 10.93 -1.46
CA PRO A 23 -30.00 11.04 -0.91
C PRO A 23 -30.00 11.19 0.61
N SER A 24 -30.89 12.06 1.13
CA SER A 24 -31.00 12.33 2.57
C SER A 24 -31.37 11.09 3.39
N ASP A 25 -32.05 10.13 2.78
CA ASP A 25 -32.47 8.84 3.36
C ASP A 25 -31.42 7.72 3.18
N CYS A 26 -30.27 8.02 2.55
CA CYS A 26 -29.18 7.06 2.43
C CYS A 26 -28.62 6.68 3.80
N SER A 27 -28.48 5.38 4.08
CA SER A 27 -27.86 4.88 5.31
C SER A 27 -26.33 5.06 5.36
N ARG A 28 -25.73 5.57 4.27
CA ARG A 28 -24.31 5.89 4.11
C ARG A 28 -23.37 4.74 4.52
N PRO A 29 -23.54 3.51 3.98
CA PRO A 29 -22.68 2.37 4.29
C PRO A 29 -21.21 2.61 3.90
N CYS A 30 -20.96 3.53 2.97
CA CYS A 30 -19.63 3.96 2.55
C CYS A 30 -18.80 4.62 3.66
N GLU A 31 -19.43 5.34 4.61
CA GLU A 31 -18.74 5.87 5.80
C GLU A 31 -18.16 4.72 6.64
N ASN A 32 -19.00 3.73 6.93
CA ASN A 32 -18.68 2.63 7.83
C ASN A 32 -17.65 1.66 7.27
N VAL A 33 -17.68 1.41 5.96
CA VAL A 33 -16.75 0.47 5.32
C VAL A 33 -15.36 1.08 5.09
N CYS A 34 -15.22 2.41 5.16
CA CYS A 34 -13.99 3.12 4.83
C CYS A 34 -12.95 2.97 5.96
N PRO A 35 -11.88 2.17 5.77
CA PRO A 35 -10.95 1.86 6.85
C PRO A 35 -10.05 3.04 7.24
N ALA A 36 -10.06 4.14 6.47
CA ALA A 36 -9.31 5.35 6.74
C ALA A 36 -10.20 6.51 7.24
N ASN A 37 -11.50 6.27 7.48
CA ASN A 37 -12.46 7.32 7.81
C ASN A 37 -12.34 8.53 6.86
N ALA A 38 -12.22 8.21 5.56
CA ALA A 38 -11.99 9.17 4.49
C ALA A 38 -13.30 9.62 3.84
N ILE A 39 -14.45 9.14 4.30
CA ILE A 39 -15.77 9.60 3.88
C ILE A 39 -16.45 10.13 5.13
N SER A 40 -16.85 11.39 5.11
CA SER A 40 -17.51 12.04 6.23
C SER A 40 -18.60 12.97 5.71
N PHE A 41 -19.77 12.88 6.33
CA PHE A 41 -20.85 13.84 6.13
C PHE A 41 -20.99 14.66 7.42
N GLU A 42 -21.15 15.97 7.28
CA GLU A 42 -21.45 16.82 8.43
C GLU A 42 -22.80 16.38 9.00
N ARG A 43 -22.80 15.97 10.27
CA ARG A 43 -24.04 15.73 11.02
C ARG A 43 -24.40 17.07 11.63
N GLU A 44 -25.49 17.67 11.18
CA GLU A 44 -26.06 18.82 11.87
C GLU A 44 -26.42 18.39 13.29
N ASN A 45 -25.71 18.95 14.28
CA ASN A 45 -26.14 18.87 15.66
C ASN A 45 -27.45 19.63 15.75
N SER A 46 -28.56 18.91 15.69
CA SER A 46 -29.92 19.44 15.88
C SER A 46 -30.10 19.81 17.35
N THR A 47 -29.50 20.92 17.76
CA THR A 47 -29.81 21.61 19.02
C THR A 47 -29.98 23.10 18.73
N MET A 48 -30.98 23.43 17.93
CA MET A 48 -31.65 24.71 18.02
C MET A 48 -33.06 24.58 17.47
N GLU A 49 -34.03 24.53 18.37
CA GLU A 49 -35.44 24.71 18.05
C GLU A 49 -35.61 26.10 17.41
N VAL A 50 -35.93 26.14 16.12
CA VAL A 50 -36.49 27.35 15.50
C VAL A 50 -37.79 26.96 14.80
N PRO A 51 -38.93 27.59 15.14
CA PRO A 51 -40.21 27.24 14.56
C PRO A 51 -40.41 27.93 13.21
N PHE A 52 -40.95 27.15 12.26
CA PHE A 52 -41.62 27.58 11.01
C PHE A 52 -40.79 28.42 10.01
N SER A 53 -40.33 27.78 8.92
CA SER A 53 -40.86 27.95 7.55
C SER A 53 -39.86 27.55 6.44
N SER A 54 -40.43 26.96 5.38
CA SER A 54 -39.86 26.55 4.08
C SER A 54 -39.19 25.17 3.97
N ASP A 55 -39.73 24.36 3.03
CA ASP A 55 -39.22 23.08 2.49
C ASP A 55 -37.84 23.25 1.83
N GLN A 56 -36.82 23.62 2.60
CA GLN A 56 -35.44 23.43 2.19
C GLN A 56 -34.91 22.22 2.94
N LYS A 57 -34.99 21.04 2.32
CA LYS A 57 -34.19 19.90 2.75
C LYS A 57 -32.73 20.35 2.71
N GLU A 58 -32.14 20.59 3.89
CA GLU A 58 -30.74 20.96 4.02
C GLU A 58 -29.90 19.90 3.31
N LYS A 59 -29.02 20.39 2.42
CA LYS A 59 -28.23 19.56 1.54
C LYS A 59 -27.07 18.93 2.32
N PRO A 60 -26.72 17.66 2.07
CA PRO A 60 -25.64 17.01 2.79
C PRO A 60 -24.31 17.70 2.49
N LYS A 61 -23.64 18.26 3.51
CA LYS A 61 -22.27 18.77 3.41
C LYS A 61 -21.26 17.66 3.75
N GLY A 62 -20.08 17.70 3.14
CA GLY A 62 -18.98 16.76 3.39
C GLY A 62 -18.41 16.15 2.12
N GLY A 63 -18.04 14.88 2.15
CA GLY A 63 -17.53 14.15 0.99
C GLY A 63 -16.34 13.26 1.31
N VAL A 64 -15.48 13.07 0.30
CA VAL A 64 -14.22 12.32 0.43
C VAL A 64 -13.11 13.25 0.91
N ILE A 65 -12.46 12.90 2.02
CA ILE A 65 -11.23 13.54 2.50
C ILE A 65 -10.06 12.93 1.74
N THR A 66 -9.62 13.63 0.69
CA THR A 66 -8.61 13.17 -0.28
C THR A 66 -7.33 12.69 0.38
N GLU A 67 -6.87 13.34 1.44
CA GLU A 67 -5.62 13.05 2.16
C GLU A 67 -5.69 11.71 2.91
N ARG A 68 -6.89 11.30 3.32
CA ARG A 68 -7.13 10.02 4.02
C ARG A 68 -7.47 8.89 3.05
N CYS A 69 -8.08 9.23 1.91
CA CYS A 69 -8.50 8.25 0.91
C CYS A 69 -7.28 7.65 0.20
N TYR A 70 -6.97 6.40 0.51
CA TYR A 70 -5.86 5.67 -0.10
C TYR A 70 -6.28 4.73 -1.25
N GLY A 71 -7.52 4.86 -1.77
CA GLY A 71 -7.93 4.14 -2.98
C GLY A 71 -8.33 2.67 -2.80
N CYS A 72 -8.69 2.23 -1.58
CA CYS A 72 -9.05 0.82 -1.34
C CYS A 72 -10.29 0.32 -2.10
N GLY A 73 -11.14 1.22 -2.59
CA GLY A 73 -12.33 0.91 -3.40
C GLY A 73 -13.48 0.21 -2.67
N ARG A 74 -13.42 0.04 -1.34
CA ARG A 74 -14.48 -0.63 -0.55
C ARG A 74 -15.82 0.09 -0.59
N CYS A 75 -15.80 1.39 -0.80
CA CYS A 75 -16.98 2.23 -0.86
C CYS A 75 -17.79 2.01 -2.16
N PHE A 76 -17.16 1.60 -3.26
CA PHE A 76 -17.82 1.44 -4.56
C PHE A 76 -18.95 0.41 -4.51
N PRO A 77 -18.72 -0.86 -4.12
CA PRO A 77 -19.77 -1.88 -4.19
C PRO A 77 -20.86 -1.73 -3.12
N VAL A 78 -20.66 -0.88 -2.11
CA VAL A 78 -21.64 -0.71 -1.03
C VAL A 78 -22.53 0.50 -1.21
N CYS A 79 -22.27 1.39 -2.17
CA CYS A 79 -23.11 2.55 -2.41
C CYS A 79 -24.46 2.11 -3.03
N PRO A 80 -25.60 2.28 -2.34
CA PRO A 80 -26.89 1.78 -2.83
C PRO A 80 -27.42 2.56 -4.04
N TYR A 81 -26.87 3.74 -4.31
CA TYR A 81 -27.28 4.64 -5.40
C TYR A 81 -26.21 4.80 -6.49
N ASP A 82 -25.11 4.04 -6.40
CA ASP A 82 -24.01 4.06 -7.38
C ASP A 82 -23.46 5.48 -7.67
N LYS A 83 -23.32 6.30 -6.62
CA LYS A 83 -22.87 7.71 -6.72
C LYS A 83 -21.37 7.90 -6.54
N ILE A 84 -20.65 6.88 -6.10
CA ILE A 84 -19.23 6.96 -5.80
C ILE A 84 -18.43 6.49 -7.01
N ARG A 85 -17.73 7.41 -7.66
CA ARG A 85 -16.88 7.13 -8.81
C ARG A 85 -15.43 6.91 -8.42
N GLU A 86 -14.75 6.14 -9.24
CA GLU A 86 -13.31 5.93 -9.21
C GLU A 86 -12.61 7.01 -10.03
N ILE A 87 -11.57 7.62 -9.46
CA ILE A 87 -10.71 8.58 -10.15
C ILE A 87 -9.29 8.09 -10.07
N THR A 88 -8.75 7.72 -11.22
CA THR A 88 -7.35 7.35 -11.42
C THR A 88 -6.50 8.59 -11.66
N TYR A 89 -5.22 8.51 -11.33
CA TYR A 89 -4.26 9.55 -11.66
C TYR A 89 -2.89 8.95 -11.95
N VAL A 90 -2.12 9.61 -12.82
CA VAL A 90 -0.72 9.28 -13.08
C VAL A 90 0.14 10.37 -12.46
N ARG A 91 1.24 9.99 -11.81
CA ARG A 91 2.18 10.96 -11.25
C ARG A 91 2.96 11.63 -12.37
N ASP A 92 3.05 12.96 -12.29
CA ASP A 92 3.83 13.75 -13.25
C ASP A 92 5.33 13.42 -13.12
N ALA A 93 5.92 12.95 -14.22
CA ALA A 93 7.30 12.49 -14.26
C ALA A 93 8.30 13.62 -14.05
N MET A 94 8.04 14.82 -14.61
CA MET A 94 8.93 15.98 -14.46
C MET A 94 8.94 16.50 -13.02
N ALA A 95 7.77 16.66 -12.40
CA ALA A 95 7.65 17.05 -11.00
C ALA A 95 8.31 16.03 -10.07
N THR A 96 8.18 14.73 -10.39
CA THR A 96 8.90 13.66 -9.68
C THR A 96 10.41 13.81 -9.86
N ALA A 97 10.89 14.02 -11.08
CA ALA A 97 12.31 14.17 -11.38
C ALA A 97 12.93 15.37 -10.65
N GLU A 98 12.21 16.48 -10.52
CA GLU A 98 12.64 17.65 -9.72
C GLU A 98 12.68 17.34 -8.22
N LEU A 99 11.66 16.65 -7.69
CA LEU A 99 11.65 16.22 -6.29
C LEU A 99 12.83 15.31 -5.96
N LEU A 100 13.19 14.38 -6.86
CA LEU A 100 14.33 13.49 -6.65
C LEU A 100 15.67 14.25 -6.57
N LYS A 101 15.79 15.41 -7.23
CA LYS A 101 17.01 16.25 -7.18
C LYS A 101 17.17 17.00 -5.85
N THR A 102 16.10 17.18 -5.07
CA THR A 102 16.19 17.85 -3.76
C THR A 102 16.88 16.99 -2.70
N ASN A 103 17.09 15.69 -2.98
CA ASN A 103 17.76 14.72 -2.12
C ASN A 103 17.03 14.43 -0.80
N ASP A 104 15.72 14.71 -0.72
CA ASP A 104 14.86 14.35 0.41
C ASP A 104 14.24 12.94 0.24
N VAL A 105 14.46 12.31 -0.92
CA VAL A 105 13.86 11.03 -1.30
C VAL A 105 14.96 10.01 -1.60
N ASP A 106 15.15 9.06 -0.69
CA ASP A 106 16.16 7.99 -0.86
C ASP A 106 15.75 6.89 -1.85
N ALA A 107 14.46 6.75 -2.16
CA ALA A 107 13.96 5.64 -2.97
C ALA A 107 12.67 5.96 -3.72
N VAL A 108 12.50 5.33 -4.88
CA VAL A 108 11.26 5.37 -5.66
C VAL A 108 10.70 3.95 -5.83
N GLU A 109 9.38 3.83 -5.81
CA GLU A 109 8.63 2.64 -6.21
C GLU A 109 7.84 2.98 -7.48
N ILE A 110 8.08 2.26 -8.56
CA ILE A 110 7.38 2.39 -9.83
C ILE A 110 6.38 1.24 -9.93
N HIS A 111 5.09 1.55 -9.92
CA HIS A 111 4.03 0.59 -10.23
C HIS A 111 3.86 0.47 -11.73
N THR A 112 3.74 -0.77 -12.20
CA THR A 112 3.51 -1.07 -13.60
C THR A 112 2.51 -2.20 -13.78
N SER A 113 1.69 -2.11 -14.81
CA SER A 113 0.80 -3.21 -15.21
C SER A 113 1.57 -4.40 -15.81
N GLY A 114 2.84 -4.20 -16.20
CA GLY A 114 3.67 -5.19 -16.88
C GLY A 114 3.20 -5.54 -18.31
N ARG A 115 2.20 -4.84 -18.85
CA ARG A 115 1.65 -5.09 -20.20
C ARG A 115 2.24 -4.16 -21.26
N GLN A 116 2.61 -2.93 -20.88
CA GLN A 116 3.05 -1.87 -21.80
C GLN A 116 4.44 -1.35 -21.41
N THR A 117 5.49 -2.02 -21.88
CA THR A 117 6.88 -1.61 -21.57
C THR A 117 7.29 -0.26 -22.16
N ASN A 118 6.56 0.25 -23.16
CA ASN A 118 6.83 1.57 -23.73
C ASN A 118 6.51 2.70 -22.75
N LEU A 119 5.39 2.62 -22.01
CA LEU A 119 5.04 3.61 -21.00
C LEU A 119 6.04 3.59 -19.84
N PHE A 120 6.46 2.39 -19.42
CA PHE A 120 7.55 2.23 -18.45
C PHE A 120 8.84 2.92 -18.93
N LYS A 121 9.18 2.75 -20.21
CA LYS A 121 10.36 3.37 -20.82
C LYS A 121 10.26 4.89 -20.84
N GLU A 122 9.12 5.44 -21.25
CA GLU A 122 8.89 6.89 -21.26
C GLU A 122 9.06 7.48 -19.85
N LEU A 123 8.41 6.87 -18.85
CA LEU A 123 8.58 7.27 -17.45
C LEU A 123 10.04 7.18 -17.00
N TRP A 124 10.73 6.08 -17.32
CA TRP A 124 12.12 5.88 -16.92
C TRP A 124 13.06 6.91 -17.57
N ASP A 125 12.88 7.20 -18.85
CA ASP A 125 13.70 8.17 -19.58
C ASP A 125 13.56 9.59 -18.97
N ASP A 126 12.34 9.97 -18.59
CA ASP A 126 12.06 11.25 -17.90
C ASP A 126 12.73 11.33 -16.52
N LEU A 127 12.89 10.19 -15.84
CA LEU A 127 13.49 10.11 -14.51
C LEU A 127 15.01 9.86 -14.54
N ALA A 128 15.57 9.34 -15.63
CA ALA A 128 16.91 8.74 -15.69
C ALA A 128 18.01 9.65 -15.13
N ASN A 129 17.95 10.95 -15.42
CA ASN A 129 18.93 11.94 -14.94
C ASN A 129 18.86 12.20 -13.43
N SER A 130 17.71 11.90 -12.81
CA SER A 130 17.46 12.07 -11.38
C SER A 130 17.64 10.76 -10.58
N VAL A 131 17.67 9.59 -11.23
CA VAL A 131 17.85 8.28 -10.55
C VAL A 131 19.17 8.21 -9.77
N LYS A 132 20.20 8.95 -10.18
CA LYS A 132 21.50 9.02 -9.48
C LYS A 132 21.44 9.57 -8.04
N TYR A 133 20.36 10.25 -7.67
CA TYR A 133 20.13 10.74 -6.30
C TYR A 133 19.47 9.68 -5.41
N LEU A 134 18.97 8.59 -6.00
CA LEU A 134 18.32 7.51 -5.27
C LEU A 134 19.33 6.50 -4.75
N ARG A 135 18.99 5.88 -3.62
CA ARG A 135 19.66 4.71 -3.05
C ARG A 135 19.01 3.40 -3.51
N LEU A 136 17.75 3.46 -3.91
CA LEU A 136 16.97 2.28 -4.32
C LEU A 136 15.88 2.66 -5.32
N VAL A 137 15.77 1.89 -6.39
CA VAL A 137 14.61 1.86 -7.28
C VAL A 137 13.90 0.53 -7.06
N ALA A 138 12.60 0.61 -6.80
CA ALA A 138 11.74 -0.54 -6.75
C ALA A 138 10.78 -0.54 -7.94
N VAL A 139 10.56 -1.71 -8.54
CA VAL A 139 9.55 -1.94 -9.57
C VAL A 139 8.51 -2.90 -9.01
N SER A 140 7.30 -2.40 -8.82
CA SER A 140 6.13 -3.14 -8.36
C SER A 140 5.34 -3.64 -9.55
N LEU A 141 5.25 -4.96 -9.70
CA LEU A 141 4.59 -5.59 -10.85
C LEU A 141 3.66 -6.74 -10.42
N PRO A 142 2.55 -6.95 -11.15
CA PRO A 142 1.63 -8.03 -10.89
C PRO A 142 2.15 -9.37 -11.42
N ASP A 143 1.49 -10.44 -10.99
CA ASP A 143 1.65 -11.76 -11.56
C ASP A 143 1.00 -11.85 -12.96
N THR A 144 1.80 -11.79 -14.03
CA THR A 144 1.34 -11.95 -15.41
C THR A 144 1.53 -13.36 -15.96
N GLY A 145 1.74 -14.35 -15.07
CA GLY A 145 1.98 -15.73 -15.44
C GLY A 145 3.33 -15.90 -16.15
N ASP A 146 3.34 -16.66 -17.25
CA ASP A 146 4.58 -17.03 -17.98
C ASP A 146 5.33 -15.82 -18.54
N ALA A 147 4.63 -14.70 -18.81
CA ALA A 147 5.24 -13.48 -19.32
C ALA A 147 6.06 -12.72 -18.27
N THR A 148 5.84 -12.96 -16.96
CA THR A 148 6.41 -12.15 -15.87
C THR A 148 7.92 -11.97 -16.01
N ILE A 149 8.68 -13.07 -16.19
CA ILE A 149 10.14 -13.01 -16.25
C ILE A 149 10.62 -12.27 -17.51
N SER A 150 9.94 -12.45 -18.65
CA SER A 150 10.27 -11.72 -19.87
C SER A 150 10.06 -10.22 -19.68
N THR A 151 8.93 -9.82 -19.10
CA THR A 151 8.64 -8.41 -18.81
C THR A 151 9.64 -7.81 -17.83
N MET A 152 10.00 -8.52 -16.76
CA MET A 152 11.05 -8.08 -15.81
C MET A 152 12.38 -7.82 -16.53
N ASN A 153 12.80 -8.72 -17.42
CA ASN A 153 14.03 -8.54 -18.18
C ASN A 153 13.97 -7.35 -19.14
N GLN A 154 12.83 -7.12 -19.79
CA GLN A 154 12.64 -5.95 -20.66
C GLN A 154 12.74 -4.64 -19.87
N MET A 155 12.08 -4.55 -18.71
CA MET A 155 12.20 -3.39 -17.81
C MET A 155 13.63 -3.22 -17.29
N TYR A 156 14.29 -4.30 -16.92
CA TYR A 156 15.68 -4.23 -16.47
C TYR A 156 16.61 -3.70 -17.57
N ALA A 157 16.46 -4.16 -18.82
CA ALA A 157 17.25 -3.66 -19.95
C ALA A 157 17.03 -2.17 -20.23
N ILE A 158 15.83 -1.65 -19.97
CA ILE A 158 15.52 -0.21 -20.02
C ILE A 158 16.26 0.53 -18.89
N MET A 159 16.27 -0.05 -17.69
CA MET A 159 16.83 0.57 -16.49
C MET A 159 18.35 0.56 -16.44
N GLU A 160 18.96 -0.58 -16.80
CA GLU A 160 20.37 -0.92 -16.63
C GLU A 160 21.35 0.19 -17.06
N PRO A 161 21.16 0.90 -18.19
CA PRO A 161 22.08 1.95 -18.62
C PRO A 161 22.22 3.12 -17.63
N HIS A 162 21.18 3.41 -16.83
CA HIS A 162 21.13 4.56 -15.92
C HIS A 162 20.94 4.15 -14.45
N LEU A 163 20.77 2.86 -14.18
CA LEU A 163 20.56 2.32 -12.85
C LEU A 163 21.89 2.30 -12.06
N SER A 164 22.06 3.26 -11.16
CA SER A 164 23.28 3.44 -10.34
C SER A 164 23.08 3.05 -8.87
N CYS A 165 21.92 2.52 -8.52
CA CYS A 165 21.53 2.21 -7.15
C CYS A 165 20.90 0.80 -7.03
N PHE A 166 20.45 0.41 -5.84
CA PHE A 166 19.88 -0.93 -5.65
C PHE A 166 18.56 -1.10 -6.40
N ASN A 167 18.40 -2.25 -7.06
CA ASN A 167 17.13 -2.64 -7.68
C ASN A 167 16.34 -3.58 -6.77
N LEU A 168 15.05 -3.29 -6.60
CA LEU A 168 14.10 -4.10 -5.84
C LEU A 168 12.89 -4.47 -6.70
N TRP A 169 12.67 -5.75 -6.93
CA TRP A 169 11.45 -6.26 -7.54
C TRP A 169 10.41 -6.52 -6.46
N GLN A 170 9.37 -5.68 -6.43
CA GLN A 170 8.22 -5.85 -5.56
C GLN A 170 7.17 -6.72 -6.26
N LEU A 171 7.08 -7.96 -5.82
CA LEU A 171 6.14 -8.95 -6.35
C LEU A 171 4.75 -8.68 -5.77
N ASP A 172 3.98 -7.84 -6.44
CA ASP A 172 2.65 -7.43 -5.99
C ASP A 172 1.60 -8.49 -6.35
N GLY A 173 1.38 -9.43 -5.43
CA GLY A 173 0.52 -10.59 -5.68
C GLY A 173 -0.95 -10.22 -5.80
N ARG A 174 -1.62 -10.02 -4.66
CA ARG A 174 -3.02 -9.58 -4.63
C ARG A 174 -3.10 -8.16 -4.07
N PRO A 175 -3.13 -7.12 -4.90
CA PRO A 175 -3.05 -5.75 -4.46
C PRO A 175 -4.16 -5.39 -3.47
N MET A 176 -3.85 -4.49 -2.53
CA MET A 176 -4.83 -3.89 -1.59
C MET A 176 -5.69 -4.88 -0.78
N SER A 177 -5.23 -6.11 -0.60
CA SER A 177 -6.04 -7.21 -0.03
C SER A 177 -5.51 -7.83 1.26
N GLY A 178 -4.40 -7.30 1.81
CA GLY A 178 -3.71 -7.88 2.97
C GLY A 178 -4.60 -8.05 4.20
N ASP A 179 -5.64 -7.24 4.34
CA ASP A 179 -6.55 -7.28 5.49
C ASP A 179 -7.79 -8.20 5.30
N ILE A 180 -7.97 -8.81 4.13
CA ILE A 180 -9.05 -9.75 3.79
C ILE A 180 -8.79 -11.14 4.42
N GLY A 181 -7.53 -11.58 4.51
CA GLY A 181 -7.15 -12.81 5.22
C GLY A 181 -6.25 -13.76 4.42
N ARG A 182 -6.22 -15.04 4.84
CA ARG A 182 -5.24 -16.05 4.37
C ARG A 182 -5.24 -16.29 2.85
N GLY A 183 -6.40 -16.18 2.20
CA GLY A 183 -6.52 -16.40 0.75
C GLY A 183 -5.61 -15.49 -0.07
N ALA A 184 -5.57 -14.20 0.27
CA ALA A 184 -4.72 -13.20 -0.37
C ALA A 184 -3.23 -13.58 -0.30
N THR A 185 -2.77 -14.01 0.87
CA THR A 185 -1.36 -14.38 1.10
C THR A 185 -0.92 -15.61 0.31
N ARG A 186 -1.84 -16.55 0.05
CA ARG A 186 -1.52 -17.75 -0.72
C ARG A 186 -1.12 -17.41 -2.15
N GLU A 187 -1.83 -16.47 -2.78
CA GLU A 187 -1.56 -15.99 -4.14
C GLU A 187 -0.21 -15.28 -4.21
N SER A 188 0.07 -14.38 -3.26
CA SER A 188 1.37 -13.69 -3.18
C SER A 188 2.53 -14.68 -3.04
N ILE A 189 2.40 -15.68 -2.15
CA ILE A 189 3.45 -16.69 -1.96
C ILE A 189 3.62 -17.55 -3.22
N ALA A 190 2.53 -17.92 -3.90
CA ALA A 190 2.62 -18.67 -5.15
C ALA A 190 3.38 -17.88 -6.23
N PHE A 191 3.13 -16.58 -6.34
CA PHE A 191 3.87 -15.70 -7.22
C PHE A 191 5.36 -15.67 -6.89
N ALA A 192 5.71 -15.47 -5.61
CA ALA A 192 7.09 -15.49 -5.14
C ALA A 192 7.80 -16.82 -5.43
N VAL A 193 7.14 -17.96 -5.25
CA VAL A 193 7.70 -19.29 -5.57
C VAL A 193 8.11 -19.39 -7.04
N ARG A 194 7.25 -18.94 -7.97
CA ARG A 194 7.55 -19.04 -9.40
C ARG A 194 8.69 -18.12 -9.81
N VAL A 195 8.68 -16.86 -9.37
CA VAL A 195 9.74 -15.89 -9.72
C VAL A 195 11.08 -16.30 -9.09
N ALA A 196 11.08 -16.74 -7.83
CA ALA A 196 12.29 -17.15 -7.13
C ALA A 196 12.94 -18.42 -7.71
N ALA A 197 12.17 -19.29 -8.36
CA ALA A 197 12.66 -20.52 -8.99
C ALA A 197 13.29 -20.29 -10.38
N SER A 198 13.03 -19.15 -11.01
CA SER A 198 13.56 -18.86 -12.35
C SER A 198 15.03 -18.40 -12.30
N SER A 199 15.88 -19.06 -13.07
CA SER A 199 17.27 -18.64 -13.31
C SER A 199 17.40 -17.53 -14.36
N GLU A 200 16.33 -17.25 -15.11
CA GLU A 200 16.32 -16.25 -16.19
C GLU A 200 15.87 -14.86 -15.71
N ARG A 201 15.52 -14.72 -14.43
CA ARG A 201 15.10 -13.42 -13.87
C ARG A 201 16.25 -12.40 -13.89
N PRO A 202 15.97 -11.11 -14.05
CA PRO A 202 17.01 -10.10 -13.99
C PRO A 202 17.59 -9.95 -12.57
N PRO A 203 18.77 -9.31 -12.44
CA PRO A 203 19.34 -8.96 -11.15
C PRO A 203 18.42 -8.05 -10.31
N GLY A 204 18.56 -8.16 -8.99
CA GLY A 204 17.81 -7.37 -8.03
C GLY A 204 17.34 -8.19 -6.83
N PHE A 205 17.01 -7.48 -5.75
CA PHE A 205 16.38 -8.07 -4.58
C PHE A 205 14.91 -8.36 -4.88
N LEU A 206 14.36 -9.40 -4.24
CA LEU A 206 12.92 -9.68 -4.31
C LEU A 206 12.27 -9.27 -2.99
N GLN A 207 11.17 -8.52 -3.05
CA GLN A 207 10.30 -8.24 -1.92
C GLN A 207 8.88 -8.69 -2.26
N LEU A 208 8.25 -9.38 -1.32
CA LEU A 208 6.85 -9.76 -1.48
C LEU A 208 5.94 -8.59 -1.10
N ALA A 209 4.99 -8.26 -1.97
CA ALA A 209 3.95 -7.26 -1.77
C ALA A 209 2.58 -7.85 -2.14
N GLY A 210 1.51 -7.06 -2.04
CA GLY A 210 0.15 -7.45 -2.45
C GLY A 210 -0.42 -8.67 -1.73
N GLY A 211 -1.28 -8.46 -0.72
CA GLY A 211 -1.94 -9.58 -0.02
C GLY A 211 -1.13 -10.15 1.15
N THR A 212 -0.09 -9.44 1.54
CA THR A 212 0.76 -9.75 2.69
C THR A 212 0.06 -9.44 4.02
N ASN A 213 0.19 -10.35 4.99
CA ASN A 213 -0.37 -10.24 6.34
C ASN A 213 0.39 -11.12 7.34
N VAL A 214 -0.18 -11.34 8.53
CA VAL A 214 0.40 -12.17 9.60
C VAL A 214 0.80 -13.58 9.16
N HIS A 215 0.15 -14.16 8.15
CA HIS A 215 0.47 -15.50 7.67
C HIS A 215 1.64 -15.55 6.68
N THR A 216 2.14 -14.40 6.22
CA THR A 216 3.10 -14.33 5.13
C THR A 216 4.46 -14.92 5.50
N VAL A 217 5.01 -14.58 6.67
CA VAL A 217 6.31 -15.08 7.11
C VAL A 217 6.30 -16.60 7.23
N ASP A 218 5.31 -17.16 7.93
CA ASP A 218 5.17 -18.61 8.08
C ASP A 218 4.99 -19.31 6.74
N GLY A 219 4.21 -18.70 5.84
CA GLY A 219 3.99 -19.24 4.51
C GLY A 219 5.26 -19.27 3.66
N LEU A 220 6.08 -18.21 3.71
CA LEU A 220 7.37 -18.18 3.02
C LEU A 220 8.39 -19.16 3.63
N LYS A 221 8.42 -19.29 4.97
CA LYS A 221 9.26 -20.27 5.67
C LYS A 221 8.92 -21.70 5.25
N LYS A 222 7.62 -22.04 5.17
CA LYS A 222 7.15 -23.35 4.70
C LYS A 222 7.56 -23.66 3.26
N ARG A 223 7.80 -22.64 2.44
CA ARG A 223 8.30 -22.79 1.06
C ARG A 223 9.82 -22.69 0.95
N GLY A 224 10.54 -22.52 2.06
CA GLY A 224 11.99 -22.36 2.06
C GLY A 224 12.48 -21.05 1.44
N LEU A 225 11.59 -20.08 1.20
CA LEU A 225 11.91 -18.82 0.51
C LEU A 225 12.41 -17.71 1.43
N PHE A 226 12.28 -17.90 2.75
CA PHE A 226 12.57 -16.87 3.73
C PHE A 226 13.29 -17.45 4.94
N ARG A 227 14.39 -16.82 5.35
CA ARG A 227 15.16 -17.17 6.55
C ARG A 227 15.21 -15.95 7.47
N THR A 228 14.84 -16.14 8.73
CA THR A 228 15.10 -15.17 9.81
C THR A 228 16.41 -15.55 10.49
N HIS A 229 17.24 -14.59 10.90
CA HIS A 229 18.58 -14.77 11.48
C HIS A 229 18.67 -15.70 12.73
N ILE A 230 17.55 -16.24 13.22
CA ILE A 230 17.45 -17.06 14.44
C ILE A 230 17.98 -18.50 14.24
N THR A 231 18.13 -19.00 13.01
CA THR A 231 18.73 -20.32 12.76
C THR A 231 20.14 -20.20 12.18
N CYS A 232 21.08 -19.74 13.01
CA CYS A 232 22.51 -19.88 12.75
C CYS A 232 22.99 -21.25 13.25
N ALA A 233 22.80 -22.27 12.42
CA ALA A 233 23.61 -23.48 12.44
C ALA A 233 23.64 -23.98 10.99
N GLU A 234 24.84 -24.13 10.44
CA GLU A 234 25.17 -24.56 9.08
C GLU A 234 25.33 -23.45 7.99
N PRO A 235 26.57 -23.21 7.55
CA PRO A 235 26.90 -22.33 6.43
C PRO A 235 26.71 -23.09 5.11
N ASN A 236 25.46 -23.33 4.71
CA ASN A 236 25.18 -23.78 3.34
C ASN A 236 24.43 -22.68 2.56
N HIS A 237 25.11 -22.21 1.51
CA HIS A 237 24.92 -21.09 0.58
C HIS A 237 23.55 -20.96 -0.13
N LEU A 238 22.43 -21.13 0.55
CA LEU A 238 21.13 -20.67 0.03
C LEU A 238 20.83 -19.28 0.60
N GLN A 239 21.21 -18.25 -0.15
CA GLN A 239 20.68 -16.89 0.04
C GLN A 239 19.15 -16.98 0.11
N SER A 240 18.53 -16.34 1.10
CA SER A 240 17.08 -16.19 1.15
C SER A 240 16.62 -15.52 -0.15
N LEU A 241 15.82 -16.22 -0.95
CA LEU A 241 15.40 -15.76 -2.27
C LEU A 241 14.49 -14.52 -2.18
N ILE A 242 13.75 -14.37 -1.08
CA ILE A 242 12.98 -13.17 -0.75
C ILE A 242 13.71 -12.38 0.34
N GLY A 243 14.07 -11.13 0.03
CA GLY A 243 14.83 -10.22 0.91
C GLY A 243 13.95 -9.34 1.80
N GLY A 244 12.62 -9.31 1.59
CA GLY A 244 11.73 -8.51 2.43
C GLY A 244 10.23 -8.74 2.15
N ILE A 245 9.40 -8.14 2.99
CA ILE A 245 7.93 -8.17 2.87
C ILE A 245 7.41 -6.74 3.06
N ALA A 246 6.65 -6.24 2.09
CA ALA A 246 5.92 -4.98 2.22
C ALA A 246 4.54 -5.25 2.82
N TYR A 247 4.12 -4.45 3.82
CA TYR A 247 2.80 -4.55 4.44
C TYR A 247 1.99 -3.27 4.21
N GLY A 248 0.93 -3.37 3.40
CA GLY A 248 -0.01 -2.26 3.15
C GLY A 248 -1.28 -2.39 3.98
N GLY A 249 -2.33 -2.98 3.39
CA GLY A 249 -3.66 -3.09 4.01
C GLY A 249 -3.64 -3.76 5.40
N TYR A 250 -2.84 -4.80 5.62
CA TYR A 250 -2.75 -5.44 6.94
C TYR A 250 -2.11 -4.52 8.00
N ALA A 251 -1.08 -3.75 7.64
CA ALA A 251 -0.49 -2.76 8.55
C ALA A 251 -1.53 -1.69 8.93
N ARG A 252 -2.31 -1.20 7.96
CA ARG A 252 -3.43 -0.28 8.20
C ARG A 252 -4.48 -0.90 9.12
N LYS A 253 -4.80 -2.20 8.96
CA LYS A 253 -5.76 -2.91 9.81
C LYS A 253 -5.32 -2.93 11.27
N ILE A 254 -4.08 -3.29 11.56
CA ILE A 254 -3.61 -3.43 12.95
C ILE A 254 -3.48 -2.07 13.65
N VAL A 255 -2.94 -1.05 12.96
CA VAL A 255 -2.84 0.31 13.50
C VAL A 255 -4.23 0.96 13.58
N GLY A 256 -5.09 0.72 12.60
CA GLY A 256 -6.46 1.24 12.55
C GLY A 256 -7.30 0.84 13.76
N ARG A 257 -7.12 -0.37 14.32
CA ARG A 257 -7.80 -0.78 15.57
C ARG A 257 -7.46 0.13 16.75
N VAL A 258 -6.22 0.61 16.83
CA VAL A 258 -5.76 1.53 17.88
C VAL A 258 -6.33 2.92 17.64
N LEU A 259 -6.37 3.38 16.38
CA LEU A 259 -6.97 4.66 16.03
C LEU A 259 -8.48 4.70 16.31
N SER A 260 -9.20 3.60 16.06
CA SER A 260 -10.64 3.50 16.36
C SER A 260 -10.94 3.54 17.86
N SER A 261 -10.12 2.94 18.72
CA SER A 261 -10.30 3.06 20.17
C SER A 261 -10.06 4.50 20.64
N MET A 262 -9.04 5.16 20.10
CA MET A 262 -8.70 6.55 20.43
C MET A 262 -9.83 7.52 20.09
N GLY A 263 -10.43 7.42 18.90
CA GLY A 263 -11.52 8.30 18.48
C GLY A 263 -12.79 8.17 19.32
N SER A 264 -12.96 7.04 20.00
CA SER A 264 -14.08 6.81 20.93
C SER A 264 -13.84 7.44 22.31
N GLU A 265 -12.57 7.67 22.69
CA GLU A 265 -12.17 8.14 24.02
C GLU A 265 -11.84 9.64 24.05
N ASN A 266 -11.14 10.17 23.04
CA ASN A 266 -10.47 11.48 23.12
C ASN A 266 -10.77 12.46 21.96
N GLY A 267 -11.74 12.14 21.08
CA GLY A 267 -12.07 12.95 19.92
C GLY A 267 -11.06 12.85 18.75
N VAL A 268 -11.22 13.69 17.73
CA VAL A 268 -10.48 13.59 16.44
C VAL A 268 -9.21 14.45 16.49
N THR A 269 -8.22 14.04 17.29
CA THR A 269 -6.87 14.62 17.26
C THR A 269 -5.86 13.58 16.76
N GLY A 270 -4.69 14.02 16.30
CA GLY A 270 -3.65 13.13 15.79
C GLY A 270 -3.12 12.18 16.87
N ILE A 271 -2.72 10.97 16.50
CA ILE A 271 -2.21 9.94 17.44
C ILE A 271 -0.95 10.40 18.18
N GLU A 272 -0.19 11.33 17.60
CA GLU A 272 0.99 11.95 18.18
C GLU A 272 0.70 12.69 19.50
N TYR A 273 -0.54 13.09 19.75
CA TYR A 273 -0.97 13.72 21.00
C TYR A 273 -1.44 12.73 22.07
N HIS A 274 -1.48 11.43 21.75
CA HIS A 274 -1.97 10.36 22.65
C HIS A 274 -0.88 9.33 22.92
N ALA A 275 -0.01 9.61 23.88
CA ALA A 275 1.18 8.80 24.15
C ALA A 275 0.90 7.29 24.33
N GLU A 276 -0.17 6.93 25.06
CA GLU A 276 -0.55 5.53 25.27
C GLU A 276 -0.99 4.83 23.98
N HIS A 277 -1.81 5.51 23.17
CA HIS A 277 -2.28 5.01 21.89
C HIS A 277 -1.13 4.91 20.87
N LEU A 278 -0.26 5.91 20.82
CA LEU A 278 0.94 5.88 19.99
C LEU A 278 1.85 4.70 20.34
N LEU A 279 2.10 4.47 21.65
CA LEU A 279 2.89 3.33 22.11
C LEU A 279 2.24 2.00 21.73
N LYS A 280 0.91 1.89 21.84
CA LYS A 280 0.16 0.68 21.44
C LYS A 280 0.27 0.43 19.94
N ALA A 281 0.09 1.45 19.10
CA ALA A 281 0.24 1.35 17.66
C ALA A 281 1.67 0.96 17.26
N LEU A 282 2.69 1.53 17.94
CA LEU A 282 4.09 1.18 17.72
C LEU A 282 4.37 -0.28 18.10
N LYS A 283 3.85 -0.78 19.21
CA LYS A 283 3.99 -2.20 19.62
C LYS A 283 3.39 -3.15 18.57
N GLU A 284 2.20 -2.86 18.06
CA GLU A 284 1.57 -3.66 16.99
C GLU A 284 2.41 -3.65 15.71
N ALA A 285 2.90 -2.48 15.29
CA ALA A 285 3.77 -2.35 14.12
C ALA A 285 5.10 -3.09 14.29
N LEU A 286 5.74 -2.97 15.45
CA LEU A 286 6.99 -3.67 15.77
C LEU A 286 6.79 -5.17 15.84
N HIS A 287 5.66 -5.66 16.36
CA HIS A 287 5.35 -7.08 16.36
C HIS A 287 5.24 -7.64 14.93
N LEU A 288 4.54 -6.91 14.04
CA LEU A 288 4.43 -7.29 12.63
C LEU A 288 5.81 -7.35 11.95
N VAL A 289 6.60 -6.28 12.05
CA VAL A 289 7.89 -6.18 11.35
C VAL A 289 8.97 -7.04 12.02
N GLY A 290 8.85 -7.30 13.32
CA GLY A 290 9.77 -8.14 14.08
C GLY A 290 9.81 -9.57 13.60
N SER A 291 8.71 -10.07 13.03
CA SER A 291 8.68 -11.38 12.35
C SER A 291 9.63 -11.49 11.15
N VAL A 292 10.05 -10.34 10.60
CA VAL A 292 10.97 -10.20 9.46
C VAL A 292 12.37 -9.81 9.95
N LYS A 293 12.47 -8.74 10.75
CA LYS A 293 13.74 -8.10 11.13
C LYS A 293 14.46 -8.73 12.33
N SER A 294 13.85 -9.68 13.04
CA SER A 294 14.43 -10.33 14.23
C SER A 294 15.01 -9.32 15.22
N TYR A 295 14.16 -8.44 15.78
CA TYR A 295 14.61 -7.55 16.86
C TYR A 295 14.99 -8.38 18.09
N ASN A 296 16.19 -8.17 18.63
CA ASN A 296 16.51 -8.63 19.98
C ASN A 296 15.58 -7.89 20.94
N HIS A 297 14.54 -8.55 21.45
CA HIS A 297 13.73 -7.97 22.50
C HIS A 297 14.64 -7.71 23.72
N PRO A 298 14.70 -6.47 24.25
CA PRO A 298 15.47 -6.18 25.46
C PRO A 298 14.98 -6.94 26.70
N ASP A 299 13.73 -7.41 26.66
CA ASP A 299 13.15 -8.28 27.70
C ASP A 299 12.63 -9.56 27.05
N GLY A 300 13.20 -10.70 27.45
CA GLY A 300 12.90 -12.03 26.95
C GLY A 300 11.48 -12.54 27.23
N MET A 301 10.45 -11.82 26.81
CA MET A 301 9.11 -12.39 26.66
C MET A 301 9.03 -13.15 25.34
N GLN A 302 9.45 -14.41 25.39
CA GLN A 302 8.95 -15.44 24.49
C GLN A 302 7.43 -15.57 24.69
N ARG A 303 6.69 -15.64 23.59
CA ARG A 303 5.41 -16.35 23.54
C ARG A 303 5.57 -17.53 22.60
#